data_AF-A0A8S4GCE9-F1
#
_entry.id   AF-A0A8S4GCE9-F1
#
_cell.length_a   1.000
_cell.length_b   1.000
_cell.length_c   1.000
_cell.angle_alpha   90.00
_cell.angle_beta   90.00
_cell.angle_gamma   90.00
#
_symmetry.space_group_name_H-M   'P 1'
#
loop_
_entity.id
_entity.type
_entity.pdbx_description
1 polymer ?
#
loop_
_entity_poly.entity_id
_entity_poly.type
_entity_poly.pdbx_seq_one_letter_code
_entity_poly.pdbx_strand_id
1 'polypeptide(L)'
;MTKENKTNWKCDECVSKKVPVCTTTSTPQTSTASSSKTNNLTKTPADYHVTTRKKQNESSTQNKTSFVTESNLRAILKQEITAAIKSSIKELVMAELQNINQQIGSFHESMTFFNQHFEDLKANLEEKSTHIKVLQEENLNLKSTVNDLTSRLCLVEQQMRESNIEINGIPEKNSENLSTIVNKIAKSVDCQLKDDDVLHVTRVAKLNKENPRNGRS
;
A
#
# COMPACT_ATOMS: atom_id res chain seq x y z
N MET A 1 4.61 -17.21 5.70
CA MET A 1 3.15 -16.97 5.60
C MET A 1 2.47 -18.23 5.08
N THR A 2 1.51 -18.77 5.83
CA THR A 2 0.76 -20.00 5.49
C THR A 2 -0.26 -19.76 4.37
N LYS A 3 -0.64 -20.81 3.64
CA LYS A 3 -1.57 -20.72 2.48
C LYS A 3 -2.98 -20.25 2.88
N GLU A 4 -3.42 -20.54 4.10
CA GLU A 4 -4.76 -20.21 4.62
C GLU A 4 -5.02 -18.70 4.70
N ASN A 5 -3.98 -17.89 4.96
CA ASN A 5 -4.15 -16.43 5.07
C ASN A 5 -4.46 -15.75 3.71
N LYS A 6 -4.31 -16.45 2.58
CA LYS A 6 -4.60 -15.90 1.25
C LYS A 6 -6.06 -16.06 0.81
N THR A 7 -6.82 -16.99 1.40
CA THR A 7 -8.21 -17.25 1.00
C THR A 7 -9.24 -16.43 1.78
N ASN A 8 -8.86 -15.86 2.92
CA ASN A 8 -9.75 -15.08 3.79
C ASN A 8 -9.51 -13.56 3.76
N TRP A 9 -8.50 -13.06 3.03
CA TRP A 9 -8.26 -11.62 2.93
C TRP A 9 -9.29 -10.95 2.00
N LYS A 10 -9.92 -9.87 2.49
CA LYS A 10 -10.84 -9.03 1.74
C LYS A 10 -10.44 -7.57 1.96
N CYS A 11 -10.50 -6.75 0.92
CA CYS A 11 -10.30 -5.31 1.02
C CYS A 11 -11.51 -4.62 1.67
N ASP A 12 -11.30 -3.41 2.19
CA ASP A 12 -12.32 -2.67 2.94
C ASP A 12 -13.60 -2.43 2.12
N GLU A 13 -13.50 -2.12 0.83
CA GLU A 13 -14.68 -1.96 -0.05
C GLU A 13 -15.58 -3.22 -0.12
N CYS A 14 -15.00 -4.41 0.01
CA CYS A 14 -15.73 -5.68 0.00
C CYS A 14 -16.38 -6.01 1.36
N VAL A 15 -15.98 -5.33 2.43
CA VAL A 15 -16.59 -5.45 3.76
C VAL A 15 -17.79 -4.50 3.87
N SER A 16 -17.68 -3.28 3.32
CA SER A 16 -18.70 -2.22 3.45
C SER A 16 -20.02 -2.45 2.70
N LYS A 17 -20.10 -3.41 1.77
CA LYS A 17 -21.26 -3.60 0.86
C LYS A 17 -22.38 -4.51 1.40
N LYS A 18 -22.41 -4.81 2.71
CA LYS A 18 -23.54 -5.54 3.35
C LYS A 18 -24.46 -4.61 4.13
N VAL A 19 -25.52 -4.13 3.47
CA VAL A 19 -26.68 -3.51 4.12
C VAL A 19 -27.83 -4.53 4.17
N PRO A 20 -28.56 -4.70 5.29
CA PRO A 20 -29.67 -5.65 5.39
C PRO A 20 -30.91 -5.20 4.61
N VAL A 21 -31.59 -6.14 3.97
CA VAL A 21 -32.94 -5.93 3.42
C VAL A 21 -33.97 -6.03 4.54
N CYS A 22 -34.79 -4.99 4.75
CA CYS A 22 -36.06 -5.11 5.48
C CYS A 22 -37.07 -4.04 5.02
N THR A 23 -38.34 -4.25 5.35
CA THR A 23 -39.52 -3.72 4.65
C THR A 23 -40.35 -2.68 5.42
N THR A 24 -41.08 -1.86 4.65
CA THR A 24 -42.40 -1.24 4.93
C THR A 24 -42.59 -0.03 5.89
N THR A 25 -43.19 1.03 5.31
CA THR A 25 -44.10 2.07 5.88
C THR A 25 -43.61 3.17 6.84
N SER A 26 -43.57 4.43 6.37
CA SER A 26 -44.65 5.44 6.55
C SER A 26 -44.35 6.79 5.86
N THR A 27 -45.39 7.45 5.34
CA THR A 27 -45.41 8.72 4.53
C THR A 27 -45.52 9.99 5.41
N PRO A 28 -45.62 11.27 4.91
CA PRO A 28 -45.93 11.81 3.56
C PRO A 28 -44.87 12.84 3.04
N GLN A 29 -45.04 13.79 2.08
CA GLN A 29 -46.15 14.23 1.19
C GLN A 29 -45.63 15.02 -0.05
N THR A 30 -46.27 14.90 -1.23
CA THR A 30 -46.30 15.87 -2.38
C THR A 30 -44.97 16.30 -3.08
N SER A 31 -44.90 16.63 -4.38
CA SER A 31 -45.92 16.98 -5.41
C SER A 31 -45.51 16.54 -6.83
N THR A 32 -46.34 16.89 -7.83
CA THR A 32 -46.48 16.26 -9.15
C THR A 32 -45.60 16.81 -10.29
N ALA A 33 -45.24 15.94 -11.24
CA ALA A 33 -44.84 16.32 -12.60
C ALA A 33 -46.00 16.12 -13.59
N SER A 34 -46.09 16.96 -14.63
CA SER A 34 -47.21 16.97 -15.60
C SER A 34 -46.84 16.37 -16.95
N SER A 35 -47.79 15.70 -17.62
CA SER A 35 -47.90 15.70 -19.10
C SER A 35 -49.28 15.22 -19.61
N SER A 36 -50.09 16.21 -19.97
CA SER A 36 -51.04 16.30 -21.09
C SER A 36 -51.52 15.03 -21.84
N LYS A 37 -52.86 14.90 -22.00
CA LYS A 37 -53.56 15.23 -23.29
C LYS A 37 -55.10 15.11 -23.27
N THR A 38 -55.72 15.95 -24.12
CA THR A 38 -56.99 15.79 -24.89
C THR A 38 -58.40 15.80 -24.24
N ASN A 39 -59.13 16.86 -24.62
CA ASN A 39 -60.46 16.89 -25.30
C ASN A 39 -61.82 16.86 -24.55
N ASN A 40 -62.58 17.93 -24.87
CA ASN A 40 -64.04 18.01 -25.12
C ASN A 40 -65.09 18.09 -23.98
N LEU A 41 -65.96 19.10 -24.12
CA LEU A 41 -67.42 19.21 -23.80
C LEU A 41 -67.96 18.50 -22.53
N THR A 42 -68.82 19.11 -21.70
CA THR A 42 -70.06 19.85 -22.05
C THR A 42 -70.71 20.45 -20.78
N LYS A 43 -71.50 21.54 -20.90
CA LYS A 43 -72.63 21.97 -19.99
C LYS A 43 -72.24 22.30 -18.51
N THR A 44 -72.80 23.24 -17.73
CA THR A 44 -73.93 24.21 -17.78
C THR A 44 -73.70 25.22 -16.59
N PRO A 45 -74.66 26.06 -16.14
CA PRO A 45 -75.09 27.32 -16.75
C PRO A 45 -74.89 28.57 -15.85
N ALA A 46 -75.09 29.74 -16.46
CA ALA A 46 -75.58 31.00 -15.86
C ALA A 46 -74.97 31.54 -14.54
N ASP A 47 -74.28 32.67 -14.66
CA ASP A 47 -74.54 33.80 -13.76
C ASP A 47 -74.54 35.11 -14.56
N TYR A 48 -75.68 35.81 -14.60
CA TYR A 48 -75.91 36.98 -15.45
C TYR A 48 -76.01 38.25 -14.62
N HIS A 49 -74.95 39.07 -14.63
CA HIS A 49 -74.99 40.45 -14.15
C HIS A 49 -74.81 41.43 -15.32
N VAL A 50 -75.86 41.53 -16.16
CA VAL A 50 -75.91 42.47 -17.29
C VAL A 50 -76.80 43.66 -16.91
N THR A 51 -76.19 44.82 -16.69
CA THR A 51 -76.89 46.11 -16.58
C THR A 51 -77.02 46.76 -17.95
N THR A 52 -78.22 46.69 -18.56
CA THR A 52 -78.49 47.21 -19.90
C THR A 52 -78.59 48.73 -19.92
N ARG A 53 -77.47 49.43 -20.17
CA ARG A 53 -77.49 50.88 -20.42
C ARG A 53 -77.77 51.19 -21.89
N LYS A 54 -79.02 51.47 -22.22
CA LYS A 54 -79.44 51.98 -23.54
C LYS A 54 -78.91 53.41 -23.74
N LYS A 55 -78.05 53.65 -24.75
CA LYS A 55 -77.83 54.99 -25.31
C LYS A 55 -77.55 54.95 -26.81
N GLN A 56 -77.79 56.08 -27.46
CA GLN A 56 -78.09 56.22 -28.88
C GLN A 56 -76.90 56.06 -29.81
N ASN A 57 -77.26 55.75 -31.06
CA ASN A 57 -76.42 55.77 -32.25
C ASN A 57 -76.06 57.22 -32.61
N GLU A 58 -74.76 57.59 -32.57
CA GLU A 58 -74.29 58.81 -33.25
C GLU A 58 -72.77 58.81 -33.51
N SER A 59 -72.43 59.01 -34.80
CA SER A 59 -71.21 59.61 -35.36
C SER A 59 -69.79 59.19 -34.89
N SER A 60 -69.01 58.77 -35.89
CA SER A 60 -67.56 58.60 -35.83
C SER A 60 -66.80 59.86 -35.43
N THR A 61 -65.94 59.75 -34.40
CA THR A 61 -64.79 60.65 -34.21
C THR A 61 -63.58 59.83 -33.78
N GLN A 62 -62.50 59.85 -34.58
CA GLN A 62 -61.26 59.14 -34.28
C GLN A 62 -60.50 59.80 -33.13
N ASN A 63 -60.87 59.49 -31.88
CA ASN A 63 -59.96 59.71 -30.75
C ASN A 63 -58.86 58.64 -30.81
N LYS A 64 -57.66 59.08 -31.20
CA LYS A 64 -56.46 58.26 -31.38
C LYS A 64 -55.85 57.92 -30.02
N THR A 65 -56.57 57.14 -29.22
CA THR A 65 -56.02 56.57 -27.98
C THR A 65 -54.85 55.67 -28.32
N SER A 66 -53.75 55.78 -27.56
CA SER A 66 -52.52 55.01 -27.80
C SER A 66 -52.67 53.57 -27.31
N PHE A 67 -53.55 52.80 -27.94
CA PHE A 67 -53.68 51.36 -27.68
C PHE A 67 -52.41 50.63 -28.13
N VAL A 68 -51.84 49.82 -27.24
CA VAL A 68 -50.68 48.99 -27.56
C VAL A 68 -51.10 47.93 -28.57
N THR A 69 -50.46 47.92 -29.74
CA THR A 69 -50.73 46.92 -30.77
C THR A 69 -50.22 45.55 -30.34
N GLU A 70 -50.89 44.48 -30.80
CA GLU A 70 -50.47 43.09 -30.54
C GLU A 70 -49.00 42.85 -30.90
N SER A 71 -48.55 43.42 -32.03
CA SER A 71 -47.16 43.36 -32.47
C SER A 71 -46.18 43.97 -31.46
N ASN A 72 -46.53 45.07 -30.80
CA ASN A 72 -45.68 45.71 -29.80
C ASN A 72 -45.62 44.87 -28.51
N LEU A 73 -46.75 44.33 -28.04
CA LEU A 73 -46.75 43.38 -26.92
C LEU A 73 -45.91 42.14 -27.21
N ARG A 74 -46.03 41.59 -28.44
CA ARG A 74 -45.29 40.40 -28.86
C ARG A 74 -43.79 40.67 -29.03
N ALA A 75 -43.40 41.88 -29.41
CA ALA A 75 -42.00 42.32 -29.45
C ALA A 75 -41.42 42.46 -28.02
N ILE A 76 -42.14 43.13 -27.11
CA ILE A 76 -41.73 43.29 -25.70
C ILE A 76 -41.59 41.92 -25.03
N LEU A 77 -42.60 41.04 -25.16
CA LEU A 77 -42.52 39.67 -24.61
C LEU A 77 -41.35 38.87 -25.18
N LYS A 78 -41.09 38.96 -26.50
CA LYS A 78 -39.92 38.30 -27.10
C LYS A 78 -38.60 38.86 -26.57
N GLN A 79 -38.49 40.18 -26.44
CA GLN A 79 -37.30 40.83 -25.91
C GLN A 79 -37.02 40.38 -24.48
N GLU A 80 -38.03 40.39 -23.62
CA GLU A 80 -37.88 40.06 -22.20
C GLU A 80 -37.61 38.57 -21.96
N ILE A 81 -38.29 37.69 -22.70
CA ILE A 81 -37.99 36.25 -22.68
C ILE A 81 -36.56 36.00 -23.18
N THR A 82 -36.12 36.68 -24.25
CA THR A 82 -34.75 36.52 -24.78
C THR A 82 -33.71 37.07 -23.81
N ALA A 83 -33.97 38.19 -23.13
CA ALA A 83 -33.10 38.76 -22.12
C ALA A 83 -32.98 37.85 -20.88
N ALA A 84 -34.09 37.34 -20.36
CA ALA A 84 -34.12 36.42 -19.23
C ALA A 84 -33.38 35.11 -19.54
N ILE A 85 -33.65 34.50 -20.70
CA ILE A 85 -32.95 33.28 -21.15
C ILE A 85 -31.46 33.56 -21.32
N LYS A 86 -31.07 34.68 -21.94
CA LYS A 86 -29.67 35.04 -22.14
C LYS A 86 -28.93 35.28 -20.81
N SER A 87 -29.57 35.89 -19.82
CA SER A 87 -28.98 36.05 -18.48
C SER A 87 -28.83 34.70 -17.78
N SER A 88 -29.89 33.90 -17.73
CA SER A 88 -29.89 32.60 -17.06
C SER A 88 -28.88 31.61 -17.67
N ILE A 89 -28.77 31.55 -19.00
CA ILE A 89 -27.72 30.74 -19.67
C ILE A 89 -26.33 31.27 -19.35
N LYS A 90 -26.13 32.60 -19.36
CA LYS A 90 -24.82 33.20 -19.05
C LYS A 90 -24.41 32.88 -17.60
N GLU A 91 -25.31 33.03 -16.65
CA GLU A 91 -25.07 32.74 -15.23
C GLU A 91 -24.72 31.26 -15.01
N LEU A 92 -25.49 30.34 -15.60
CA LEU A 92 -25.25 28.90 -15.48
C LEU A 92 -23.91 28.49 -16.14
N VAL A 93 -23.60 28.99 -17.33
CA VAL A 93 -22.33 28.72 -18.01
C VAL A 93 -21.14 29.31 -17.24
N MET A 94 -21.28 30.52 -16.68
CA MET A 94 -20.23 31.13 -15.85
C MET A 94 -20.00 30.33 -14.56
N ALA A 95 -21.06 29.88 -13.88
CA ALA A 95 -20.96 29.06 -12.68
C ALA A 95 -20.26 27.72 -12.95
N GLU A 96 -20.64 27.00 -14.03
CA GLU A 96 -19.99 25.74 -14.38
C GLU A 96 -18.54 25.91 -14.83
N LEU A 97 -18.22 26.95 -15.62
CA LEU A 97 -16.82 27.23 -15.98
C LEU A 97 -15.97 27.60 -14.76
N GLN A 98 -16.54 28.28 -13.76
CA GLN A 98 -15.84 28.59 -12.51
C GLN A 98 -15.61 27.32 -11.67
N ASN A 99 -16.62 26.44 -11.56
CA ASN A 99 -16.52 25.13 -10.91
C ASN A 99 -15.44 24.24 -11.58
N ILE A 100 -15.45 24.15 -12.91
CA ILE A 100 -14.44 23.41 -13.68
C ILE A 100 -13.03 23.97 -13.44
N ASN A 101 -12.85 25.30 -13.49
CA ASN A 101 -11.54 25.90 -13.19
C ASN A 101 -11.06 25.61 -11.77
N GLN A 102 -11.96 25.59 -10.78
CA GLN A 102 -11.61 25.23 -9.40
C GLN A 102 -11.18 23.76 -9.28
N GLN A 103 -11.86 22.84 -9.97
CA GLN A 103 -11.49 21.41 -10.02
C GLN A 103 -10.16 21.18 -10.76
N ILE A 104 -9.88 21.93 -11.83
CA ILE A 104 -8.59 21.90 -12.54
C ILE A 104 -7.48 22.41 -11.62
N GLY A 105 -7.72 23.47 -10.84
CA GLY A 105 -6.78 23.99 -9.85
C GLY A 105 -6.40 22.95 -8.78
N SER A 106 -7.39 22.35 -8.12
CA SER A 106 -7.13 21.32 -7.10
C SER A 106 -6.52 20.04 -7.67
N PHE A 107 -6.84 19.67 -8.91
CA PHE A 107 -6.15 18.59 -9.62
C PHE A 107 -4.69 18.91 -9.91
N HIS A 108 -4.38 20.15 -10.34
CA HIS A 108 -3.00 20.60 -10.57
C HIS A 108 -2.17 20.57 -9.28
N GLU A 109 -2.73 21.05 -8.17
CA GLU A 109 -2.11 20.97 -6.83
C GLU A 109 -1.83 19.51 -6.43
N SER A 110 -2.83 18.63 -6.60
CA SER A 110 -2.71 17.19 -6.31
C SER A 110 -1.64 16.51 -7.16
N MET A 111 -1.55 16.85 -8.45
CA MET A 111 -0.54 16.33 -9.38
C MET A 111 0.86 16.83 -9.02
N THR A 112 0.99 18.09 -8.62
CA THR A 112 2.26 18.69 -8.18
C THR A 112 2.77 18.00 -6.91
N PHE A 113 1.88 17.82 -5.93
CA PHE A 113 2.16 17.08 -4.70
C PHE A 113 2.57 15.62 -4.97
N PHE A 114 1.86 14.93 -5.86
CA PHE A 114 2.20 13.56 -6.23
C PHE A 114 3.57 13.44 -6.93
N ASN A 115 3.87 14.37 -7.86
CA ASN A 115 5.17 14.41 -8.53
C ASN A 115 6.32 14.64 -7.54
N GLN A 116 6.14 15.52 -6.55
CA GLN A 116 7.15 15.74 -5.51
C GLN A 116 7.38 14.47 -4.68
N HIS A 117 6.31 13.83 -4.21
CA HIS A 117 6.41 12.54 -3.52
C HIS A 117 7.03 11.42 -4.36
N PHE A 118 6.81 11.43 -5.68
CA PHE A 118 7.41 10.47 -6.60
C PHE A 118 8.93 10.65 -6.73
N GLU A 119 9.41 11.89 -6.89
CA GLU A 119 10.85 12.17 -6.93
C GLU A 119 11.52 11.90 -5.57
N ASP A 120 10.87 12.24 -4.43
CA ASP A 120 11.37 11.90 -3.09
C ASP A 120 11.50 10.38 -2.90
N LEU A 121 10.48 9.61 -3.33
CA LEU A 121 10.50 8.14 -3.26
C LEU A 121 11.59 7.54 -4.15
N LYS A 122 11.78 8.08 -5.35
CA LYS A 122 12.82 7.67 -6.28
C LYS A 122 14.22 7.94 -5.73
N ALA A 123 14.47 9.13 -5.20
CA ALA A 123 15.73 9.49 -4.56
C ALA A 123 16.05 8.57 -3.37
N ASN A 124 15.05 8.28 -2.51
CA ASN A 124 15.21 7.34 -1.40
C ASN A 124 15.52 5.92 -1.89
N LEU A 125 14.83 5.44 -2.93
CA LEU A 125 15.07 4.12 -3.52
C LEU A 125 16.48 4.00 -4.12
N GLU A 126 16.96 5.03 -4.81
CA GLU A 126 18.34 5.09 -5.33
C GLU A 126 19.35 5.07 -4.17
N GLU A 127 19.13 5.88 -3.12
CA GLU A 127 19.97 5.92 -1.91
C GLU A 127 20.02 4.58 -1.17
N LYS A 128 18.89 3.88 -1.02
CA LYS A 128 18.89 2.53 -0.42
C LYS A 128 19.50 1.48 -1.34
N SER A 129 19.36 1.62 -2.66
CA SER A 129 20.01 0.73 -3.63
C SER A 129 21.53 0.83 -3.57
N THR A 130 22.10 2.03 -3.42
CA THR A 130 23.55 2.21 -3.26
C THR A 130 24.04 1.66 -1.92
N HIS A 131 23.35 1.94 -0.80
CA HIS A 131 23.68 1.37 0.51
C HIS A 131 23.65 -0.17 0.51
N ILE A 132 22.65 -0.79 -0.13
CA ILE A 132 22.57 -2.26 -0.23
C ILE A 132 23.78 -2.83 -0.99
N LYS A 133 24.23 -2.19 -2.07
CA LYS A 133 25.41 -2.62 -2.83
C LYS A 133 26.68 -2.54 -1.99
N VAL A 134 26.91 -1.42 -1.30
CA VAL A 134 28.07 -1.23 -0.41
C VAL A 134 28.07 -2.30 0.70
N LEU A 135 26.95 -2.49 1.39
CA LEU A 135 26.83 -3.50 2.45
C LEU A 135 27.03 -4.93 1.93
N GLN A 136 26.63 -5.23 0.69
CA GLN A 136 26.89 -6.53 0.05
C GLN A 136 28.39 -6.73 -0.23
N GLU A 137 29.07 -5.70 -0.75
CA GLU A 137 30.51 -5.72 -1.02
C GLU A 137 31.33 -5.87 0.26
N GLU A 138 31.03 -5.07 1.29
CA GLU A 138 31.63 -5.17 2.62
C GLU A 138 31.43 -6.56 3.24
N ASN A 139 30.23 -7.14 3.12
CA ASN A 139 29.93 -8.47 3.64
C ASN A 139 30.72 -9.57 2.93
N LEU A 140 30.92 -9.46 1.61
CA LEU A 140 31.76 -10.38 0.84
C LEU A 140 33.24 -10.26 1.23
N ASN A 141 33.75 -9.04 1.36
CA ASN A 141 35.13 -8.78 1.78
C ASN A 141 35.39 -9.31 3.20
N LEU A 142 34.48 -9.05 4.14
CA LEU A 142 34.56 -9.55 5.50
C LEU A 142 34.53 -11.09 5.55
N LYS A 143 33.65 -11.74 4.79
CA LYS A 143 33.63 -13.21 4.67
C LYS A 143 34.94 -13.76 4.10
N SER A 144 35.49 -13.12 3.08
CA SER A 144 36.78 -13.51 2.50
C SER A 144 37.91 -13.40 3.53
N THR A 145 37.93 -12.31 4.30
CA THR A 145 38.92 -12.07 5.37
C THR A 145 38.79 -13.10 6.49
N VAL A 146 37.56 -13.40 6.94
CA VAL A 146 37.31 -14.46 7.93
C VAL A 146 37.80 -15.81 7.43
N ASN A 147 37.53 -16.16 6.17
CA ASN A 147 37.98 -17.43 5.59
C ASN A 147 39.53 -17.52 5.50
N ASP A 148 40.23 -16.46 5.10
CA ASP A 148 41.71 -16.40 5.12
C ASP A 148 42.24 -16.62 6.54
N LEU A 149 41.75 -15.82 7.51
CA LEU A 149 42.19 -15.89 8.89
C LEU A 149 41.90 -17.25 9.52
N THR A 150 40.74 -17.86 9.26
CA THR A 150 40.43 -19.22 9.70
C THR A 150 41.35 -20.26 9.07
N SER A 151 41.67 -20.13 7.77
CA SER A 151 42.59 -21.05 7.09
C SER A 151 44.01 -20.96 7.65
N ARG A 152 44.48 -19.74 7.92
CA ARG A 152 45.78 -19.46 8.54
C ARG A 152 45.85 -19.92 9.99
N LEU A 153 44.78 -19.74 10.76
CA LEU A 153 44.67 -20.28 12.12
C LEU A 153 44.79 -21.81 12.11
N CYS A 154 44.04 -22.48 11.23
CA CYS A 154 44.07 -23.93 11.07
C CYS A 154 45.49 -24.44 10.71
N LEU A 155 46.18 -23.76 9.79
CA LEU A 155 47.57 -24.08 9.43
C LEU A 155 48.52 -23.94 10.63
N VAL A 156 48.42 -22.86 11.41
CA VAL A 156 49.24 -22.65 12.61
C VAL A 156 48.92 -23.71 13.68
N GLU A 157 47.65 -24.03 13.92
CA GLU A 157 47.26 -25.10 14.85
C GLU A 157 47.80 -26.48 14.41
N GLN A 158 47.82 -26.76 13.10
CA GLN A 158 48.38 -27.98 12.56
C GLN A 158 49.91 -28.01 12.76
N GLN A 159 50.62 -26.93 12.45
CA GLN A 159 52.07 -26.80 12.67
C GLN A 159 52.44 -26.95 14.16
N MET A 160 51.67 -26.35 15.06
CA MET A 160 51.85 -26.51 16.52
C MET A 160 51.59 -27.94 17.03
N ARG A 161 51.02 -28.82 16.20
CA ARG A 161 50.76 -30.24 16.51
C ARG A 161 51.51 -31.20 15.58
N GLU A 162 52.36 -30.71 14.67
CA GLU A 162 53.02 -31.53 13.65
C GLU A 162 53.96 -32.59 14.26
N SER A 163 54.59 -32.27 15.39
CA SER A 163 55.43 -33.20 16.17
C SER A 163 54.70 -33.92 17.30
N ASN A 164 53.38 -33.75 17.46
CA ASN A 164 52.62 -34.37 18.54
C ASN A 164 52.12 -35.76 18.13
N ILE A 165 52.49 -36.78 18.92
CA ILE A 165 52.07 -38.16 18.69
C ILE A 165 50.98 -38.55 19.70
N GLU A 166 49.80 -38.92 19.21
CA GLU A 166 48.70 -39.42 20.03
C GLU A 166 48.78 -40.96 20.14
N ILE A 167 49.02 -41.47 21.36
CA ILE A 167 49.10 -42.92 21.62
C ILE A 167 47.81 -43.39 22.31
N ASN A 168 47.00 -44.13 21.57
CA ASN A 168 45.73 -44.67 22.04
C ASN A 168 45.84 -46.11 22.58
N GLY A 169 44.86 -46.51 23.41
CA GLY A 169 44.76 -47.89 23.91
C GLY A 169 45.70 -48.26 25.07
N ILE A 170 46.43 -47.30 25.65
CA ILE A 170 47.30 -47.53 26.81
C ILE A 170 46.47 -47.54 28.11
N PRO A 171 46.40 -48.66 28.87
CA PRO A 171 45.67 -48.71 30.13
C PRO A 171 46.14 -47.65 31.13
N GLU A 172 45.21 -47.08 31.90
CA GLU A 172 45.50 -46.08 32.93
C GLU A 172 45.82 -46.78 34.27
N LYS A 173 46.86 -46.30 34.97
CA LYS A 173 47.23 -46.79 36.30
C LYS A 173 47.49 -45.63 37.26
N ASN A 174 47.04 -45.78 38.50
CA ASN A 174 47.37 -44.84 39.56
C ASN A 174 48.89 -44.78 39.76
N SER A 175 49.44 -43.56 39.85
CA SER A 175 50.88 -43.29 40.02
C SER A 175 51.78 -43.87 38.91
N GLU A 176 51.34 -43.80 37.66
CA GLU A 176 52.16 -44.18 36.50
C GLU A 176 53.22 -43.13 36.12
N ASN A 177 54.32 -43.58 35.51
CA ASN A 177 55.33 -42.72 34.90
C ASN A 177 55.21 -42.81 33.36
N LEU A 178 54.68 -41.77 32.74
CA LEU A 178 54.35 -41.77 31.30
C LEU A 178 55.59 -41.90 30.41
N SER A 179 56.70 -41.21 30.72
CA SER A 179 57.95 -41.31 29.96
C SER A 179 58.50 -42.74 29.92
N THR A 180 58.41 -43.46 31.04
CA THR A 180 58.79 -44.88 31.12
C THR A 180 57.90 -45.77 30.25
N ILE A 181 56.62 -45.43 30.09
CA ILE A 181 55.70 -46.17 29.21
C ILE A 181 56.03 -45.87 27.73
N VAL A 182 56.23 -44.60 27.37
CA VAL A 182 56.63 -44.20 26.00
C VAL A 182 57.95 -44.87 25.60
N ASN A 183 58.97 -44.85 26.46
CA ASN A 183 60.25 -45.53 26.21
C ASN A 183 60.12 -47.06 26.06
N LYS A 184 59.12 -47.70 26.69
CA LYS A 184 58.84 -49.13 26.46
C LYS A 184 58.16 -49.38 25.11
N ILE A 185 57.26 -48.47 24.70
CA ILE A 185 56.59 -48.55 23.39
C ILE A 185 57.62 -48.33 22.27
N ALA A 186 58.48 -47.33 22.36
CA ALA A 186 59.55 -47.08 21.38
C ALA A 186 60.45 -48.32 21.18
N LYS A 187 60.88 -48.96 22.29
CA LYS A 187 61.64 -50.21 22.24
C LYS A 187 60.89 -51.39 21.62
N SER A 188 59.55 -51.42 21.69
CA SER A 188 58.76 -52.49 21.07
C SER A 188 58.60 -52.36 19.55
N VAL A 189 59.00 -51.22 18.99
CA VAL A 189 59.01 -50.94 17.54
C VAL A 189 60.43 -50.65 17.02
N ASP A 190 61.45 -51.16 17.73
CA ASP A 190 62.88 -50.98 17.44
C ASP A 190 63.35 -49.51 17.27
N CYS A 191 62.63 -48.57 17.88
CA CYS A 191 62.98 -47.15 17.88
C CYS A 191 63.82 -46.78 19.11
N GLN A 192 64.98 -46.14 18.87
CA GLN A 192 65.85 -45.61 19.92
C GLN A 192 65.44 -44.18 20.26
N LEU A 193 64.57 -44.04 21.27
CA LEU A 193 64.15 -42.76 21.83
C LEU A 193 65.00 -42.41 23.06
N LYS A 194 65.50 -41.17 23.13
CA LYS A 194 66.15 -40.58 24.31
C LYS A 194 65.16 -39.72 25.07
N ASP A 195 65.42 -39.50 26.35
CA ASP A 195 64.55 -38.64 27.17
C ASP A 195 64.55 -37.17 26.69
N ASP A 196 65.65 -36.68 26.08
CA ASP A 196 65.75 -35.34 25.47
C ASP A 196 64.94 -35.20 24.17
N ASP A 197 64.58 -36.31 23.51
CA ASP A 197 63.79 -36.28 22.27
C ASP A 197 62.29 -36.01 22.55
N VAL A 198 61.87 -36.04 23.83
CA VAL A 198 60.47 -35.96 24.25
C VAL A 198 60.22 -34.70 25.09
N LEU A 199 59.72 -33.64 24.45
CA LEU A 199 59.49 -32.35 25.10
C LEU A 199 58.42 -32.40 26.23
N HIS A 200 57.32 -33.13 26.02
CA HIS A 200 56.24 -33.25 27.00
C HIS A 200 55.40 -34.51 26.76
N VAL A 201 54.93 -35.14 27.85
CA VAL A 201 53.99 -36.28 27.80
C VAL A 201 52.88 -36.05 28.80
N THR A 202 51.63 -36.20 28.37
CA THR A 202 50.44 -36.08 29.24
C THR A 202 49.32 -37.01 28.79
N ARG A 203 48.39 -37.32 29.69
CA ARG A 203 47.14 -38.01 29.35
C ARG A 203 46.13 -36.98 28.84
N VAL A 204 45.56 -37.21 27.65
CA VAL A 204 44.48 -36.38 27.13
C VAL A 204 43.18 -36.72 27.86
N ALA A 205 42.47 -35.70 28.37
CA ALA A 205 41.21 -35.90 29.08
C ALA A 205 40.11 -36.41 28.12
N LYS A 206 39.36 -37.43 28.54
CA LYS A 206 38.22 -37.97 27.78
C LYS A 206 37.10 -36.93 27.72
N LEU A 207 36.89 -36.36 26.53
CA LEU A 207 35.91 -35.29 26.27
C LEU A 207 34.46 -35.69 26.65
N ASN A 208 34.12 -36.97 26.52
CA ASN A 208 32.85 -37.54 26.97
C ASN A 208 33.12 -38.70 27.94
N LYS A 209 32.68 -38.57 29.20
CA LYS A 209 32.74 -39.64 30.21
C LYS A 209 31.76 -40.79 29.93
N GLU A 210 30.72 -40.53 29.15
CA GLU A 210 29.60 -41.43 28.87
C GLU A 210 29.80 -42.32 27.61
N ASN A 211 30.85 -42.12 26.81
CA ASN A 211 31.00 -42.81 25.51
C ASN A 211 31.71 -44.19 25.65
N PRO A 212 31.01 -45.33 25.49
CA PRO A 212 31.59 -46.65 25.70
C PRO A 212 32.62 -47.08 24.65
N ARG A 213 32.74 -46.36 23.52
CA ARG A 213 33.83 -46.62 22.55
C ARG A 213 35.23 -46.30 23.11
N ASN A 214 35.31 -45.51 24.18
CA ASN A 214 36.56 -45.16 24.86
C ASN A 214 36.75 -45.98 26.16
N GLY A 215 36.01 -47.08 26.32
CA GLY A 215 35.91 -47.86 27.56
C GLY A 215 35.55 -49.32 27.35
N ARG A 216 36.46 -50.10 26.76
CA ARG A 216 36.51 -51.57 26.89
C ARG A 216 37.95 -52.05 27.06
N SER A 217 38.42 -52.02 28.31
CA SER A 217 38.83 -53.19 29.09
C SER A 217 39.59 -52.76 30.35
#